data_AF-A0A924SG33-F1
#
_entry.id   AF-A0A924SG33-F1
#
_cell.length_a   1.000
_cell.length_b   1.000
_cell.length_c   1.000
_cell.angle_alpha   90.00
_cell.angle_beta   90.00
_cell.angle_gamma   90.00
#
_symmetry.space_group_name_H-M   'P 1'
#
loop_
_entity.id
_entity.type
_entity.pdbx_description
1 polymer ?
#
loop_
_entity_poly.entity_id
_entity_poly.type
_entity_poly.pdbx_seq_one_letter_code
_entity_poly.pdbx_strand_id
1 'polypeptide(L)'
;TVAALQAVRPRARWVLATLLDLRDDDARTAFARRCAQLDVDVEVVALLDGTLHLPPDVLARAVALQRDLVARPAPPRGPARARVVPHPRDWPAGVPTGGRYGLGPAAREARDGAVRRGAAGLELPPGRVLVVGVEELMAAPVLLARALERRGLDVHVQSTTRSPVLPLDEPGYAVRRRLVFPSPDDAGRSSFLCNIAVPDDAEPWSAIVVVTEDDADACVPLLQALRPWADEVHLVELA
;
A
#
# COMPACT_ATOMS: atom_id res chain seq x y z
N THR A 1 -13.32 17.57 -1.51
CA THR A 1 -13.22 18.55 -0.41
C THR A 1 -14.61 18.91 0.08
N VAL A 2 -14.76 19.51 1.26
CA VAL A 2 -16.08 19.99 1.74
C VAL A 2 -16.75 20.91 0.72
N ALA A 3 -16.00 21.81 0.07
CA ALA A 3 -16.53 22.68 -0.98
C ALA A 3 -17.09 21.89 -2.19
N ALA A 4 -16.40 20.86 -2.65
CA ALA A 4 -16.89 20.01 -3.74
C ALA A 4 -18.14 19.23 -3.34
N LEU A 5 -18.21 18.77 -2.09
CA LEU A 5 -19.41 18.09 -1.57
C LEU A 5 -20.58 19.06 -1.42
N GLN A 6 -20.35 20.28 -0.96
CA GLN A 6 -21.38 21.33 -0.88
C GLN A 6 -22.02 21.64 -2.23
N ALA A 7 -21.23 21.65 -3.31
CA ALA A 7 -21.74 21.90 -4.66
C ALA A 7 -22.74 20.84 -5.16
N VAL A 8 -22.69 19.62 -4.62
CA VAL A 8 -23.51 18.49 -5.10
C VAL A 8 -24.56 18.05 -4.06
N ARG A 9 -24.23 18.15 -2.77
CA ARG A 9 -25.03 17.68 -1.63
C ARG A 9 -24.85 18.63 -0.44
N PRO A 10 -25.55 19.77 -0.41
CA PRO A 10 -25.33 20.76 0.62
C PRO A 10 -25.71 20.28 2.02
N ARG A 11 -24.95 20.70 3.02
CA ARG A 11 -25.15 20.37 4.44
C ARG A 11 -24.89 21.60 5.30
N ALA A 12 -25.69 21.84 6.33
CA ALA A 12 -25.43 22.94 7.26
C ALA A 12 -24.18 22.70 8.12
N ARG A 13 -23.86 21.43 8.42
CA ARG A 13 -22.77 21.05 9.31
C ARG A 13 -21.95 19.88 8.75
N TRP A 14 -20.64 19.97 8.93
CA TRP A 14 -19.65 18.92 8.68
C TRP A 14 -18.86 18.63 9.95
N VAL A 15 -18.47 17.37 10.11
CA VAL A 15 -17.48 16.96 11.12
C VAL A 15 -16.27 16.42 10.38
N LEU A 16 -15.11 17.05 10.60
CA LEU A 16 -13.82 16.58 10.10
C LEU A 16 -13.11 15.87 11.24
N ALA A 17 -13.12 14.54 11.19
CA ALA A 17 -12.39 13.69 12.13
C ALA A 17 -10.97 13.45 11.61
N THR A 18 -9.95 13.73 12.43
CA THR A 18 -8.54 13.52 12.13
C THR A 18 -7.82 12.91 13.33
N LEU A 19 -6.69 12.23 13.08
CA LEU A 19 -5.82 11.80 14.18
C LEU A 19 -5.05 13.00 14.77
N LEU A 20 -4.68 13.96 13.93
CA LEU A 20 -3.81 15.07 14.29
C LEU A 20 -4.29 16.37 13.62
N ASP A 21 -4.33 17.47 14.37
CA ASP A 21 -4.57 18.82 13.87
C ASP A 21 -3.31 19.69 14.05
N LEU A 22 -2.60 19.94 12.95
CA LEU A 22 -1.36 20.74 12.90
C LEU A 22 -1.57 22.18 12.43
N ARG A 23 -2.82 22.65 12.33
CA ARG A 23 -3.10 24.02 11.89
C ARG A 23 -2.62 25.02 12.95
N ASP A 24 -1.75 25.92 12.52
CA ASP A 24 -1.43 27.13 13.25
C ASP A 24 -2.59 28.15 13.21
N ASP A 25 -2.41 29.29 13.88
CA ASP A 25 -3.45 30.33 14.00
C ASP A 25 -3.85 30.93 12.65
N ASP A 26 -2.89 31.07 11.73
CA ASP A 26 -3.13 31.57 10.38
C ASP A 26 -3.97 30.57 9.57
N ALA A 27 -3.63 29.28 9.63
CA ALA A 27 -4.39 28.22 8.99
C ALA A 27 -5.79 28.08 9.60
N ARG A 28 -5.96 28.24 10.92
CA ARG A 28 -7.26 28.27 11.60
C ARG A 28 -8.11 29.45 11.15
N THR A 29 -7.51 30.62 11.02
CA THR A 29 -8.17 31.83 10.53
C THR A 29 -8.60 31.68 9.07
N ALA A 30 -7.73 31.15 8.21
CA ALA A 30 -8.03 30.87 6.81
C ALA A 30 -9.15 29.82 6.68
N PHE A 31 -9.12 28.79 7.53
CA PHE A 31 -10.16 27.76 7.60
C PHE A 31 -11.52 28.34 8.01
N ALA A 32 -11.58 29.14 9.08
CA ALA A 32 -12.81 29.78 9.54
C ALA A 32 -13.38 30.73 8.47
N ARG A 33 -12.52 31.52 7.83
CA ARG A 33 -12.90 32.38 6.70
C ARG A 33 -13.50 31.58 5.56
N ARG A 34 -12.91 30.41 5.24
CA ARG A 34 -13.43 29.54 4.18
C ARG A 34 -14.77 28.91 4.54
N CYS A 35 -14.98 28.55 5.81
CA CYS A 35 -16.26 28.05 6.29
C CYS A 35 -17.36 29.12 6.18
N ALA A 36 -17.07 30.35 6.61
CA ALA A 36 -17.98 31.49 6.46
C ALA A 36 -18.32 31.80 4.99
N GLN A 37 -17.34 31.75 4.09
CA GLN A 37 -17.57 31.94 2.64
C GLN A 37 -18.47 30.87 2.02
N LEU A 38 -18.49 29.66 2.59
CA LEU A 38 -19.30 28.55 2.12
C LEU A 38 -20.66 28.48 2.84
N ASP A 39 -20.87 29.31 3.86
CA ASP A 39 -22.03 29.26 4.78
C ASP A 39 -22.21 27.86 5.41
N VAL A 40 -21.12 27.34 5.99
CA VAL A 40 -21.08 25.99 6.59
C VAL A 40 -20.45 26.03 7.97
N ASP A 41 -21.00 25.23 8.87
CA ASP A 41 -20.35 24.89 10.13
C ASP A 41 -19.45 23.65 9.92
N VAL A 42 -18.17 23.75 10.28
CA VAL A 42 -17.24 22.62 10.22
C VAL A 42 -16.55 22.46 11.56
N GLU A 43 -16.94 21.41 12.28
CA GLU A 43 -16.28 21.01 13.51
C GLU A 43 -15.09 20.11 13.19
N VAL A 44 -13.92 20.43 13.75
CA VAL A 44 -12.74 19.57 13.65
C VAL A 44 -12.57 18.83 14.96
N VAL A 45 -12.61 17.51 14.89
CA VAL A 45 -12.38 16.62 16.02
C VAL A 45 -11.05 15.91 15.78
N ALA A 46 -10.07 16.18 16.63
CA ALA A 46 -8.74 15.60 16.55
C ALA A 46 -8.42 14.83 17.82
N LEU A 47 -7.71 13.71 17.70
CA LEU A 47 -7.18 13.00 18.87
C LEU A 47 -5.97 13.73 19.48
N LEU A 48 -5.19 14.41 18.65
CA LEU A 48 -4.02 15.19 19.02
C LEU A 48 -4.04 16.53 18.27
N ASP A 49 -3.52 17.57 18.91
CA ASP A 49 -3.21 18.84 18.27
C ASP A 49 -1.74 19.21 18.47
N GLY A 50 -1.21 20.05 17.60
CA GLY A 50 0.17 20.52 17.71
C GLY A 50 0.56 21.52 16.62
N THR A 51 1.84 21.84 16.56
CA THR A 51 2.41 22.73 15.55
C THR A 51 3.63 22.08 14.93
N LEU A 52 3.73 22.15 13.59
CA LEU A 52 4.89 21.69 12.84
C LEU A 52 5.64 22.88 12.27
N HIS A 53 6.81 23.17 12.84
CA HIS A 53 7.71 24.17 12.28
C HIS A 53 8.71 23.48 11.34
N LEU A 54 8.68 23.85 10.07
CA LEU A 54 9.62 23.38 9.06
C LEU A 54 10.68 24.46 8.80
N PRO A 55 11.96 24.22 9.16
CA PRO A 55 13.04 25.14 8.83
C PRO A 55 13.10 25.41 7.31
N PRO A 56 13.49 26.61 6.87
CA PRO A 56 13.56 26.95 5.44
C PRO A 56 14.47 26.03 4.62
N ASP A 57 15.46 25.42 5.27
CA ASP A 57 16.45 24.54 4.66
C ASP A 57 16.13 23.05 4.78
N VAL A 58 14.97 22.67 5.33
CA VAL A 58 14.63 21.27 5.64
C VAL A 58 14.72 20.36 4.40
N LEU A 59 14.31 20.86 3.23
CA LEU A 59 14.40 20.11 1.97
C LEU A 59 15.85 19.94 1.50
N ALA A 60 16.67 20.99 1.60
CA ALA A 60 18.09 20.91 1.25
C ALA A 60 18.83 19.93 2.17
N ARG A 61 18.52 19.96 3.47
CA ARG A 61 19.04 19.00 4.46
C ARG A 61 18.61 17.57 4.15
N ALA A 62 17.35 17.36 3.77
CA ALA A 62 16.85 16.04 3.40
C ALA A 62 17.58 15.49 2.16
N VAL A 63 17.81 16.31 1.14
CA VAL A 63 18.56 15.91 -0.07
C VAL A 63 20.01 15.55 0.25
N ALA A 64 20.68 16.35 1.09
CA ALA A 64 22.05 16.05 1.54
C ALA A 64 22.09 14.71 2.29
N LEU A 65 21.18 14.51 3.25
CA LEU A 65 21.07 13.27 4.01
C LEU A 65 20.83 12.05 3.10
N GLN A 66 19.95 12.18 2.10
CA GLN A 66 19.68 11.09 1.16
C GLN A 66 20.93 10.73 0.35
N ARG A 67 21.70 11.71 -0.13
CA ARG A 67 22.95 11.46 -0.86
C ARG A 67 23.96 10.66 -0.03
N ASP A 68 24.05 10.96 1.26
CA ASP A 68 24.98 10.28 2.16
C ASP A 68 24.55 8.83 2.47
N LEU A 69 23.25 8.54 2.45
CA LEU A 69 22.68 7.25 2.88
C LEU A 69 22.36 6.24 1.76
N VAL A 70 22.15 6.66 0.51
CA VAL A 70 21.63 5.82 -0.61
C VAL A 70 22.58 4.66 -1.04
N ALA A 71 23.75 4.49 -0.43
CA ALA A 71 24.78 3.55 -0.86
C ALA A 71 24.57 2.05 -0.51
N ARG A 72 23.41 1.60 0.00
CA ARG A 72 23.23 0.20 0.48
C ARG A 72 21.95 -0.49 0.00
N PRO A 73 21.85 -0.87 -1.29
CA PRO A 73 20.83 -1.82 -1.72
C PRO A 73 21.00 -3.16 -0.99
N ALA A 74 19.89 -3.85 -0.72
CA ALA A 74 19.96 -5.20 -0.18
C ALA A 74 20.66 -6.11 -1.21
N PRO A 75 21.64 -6.94 -0.81
CA PRO A 75 22.19 -7.93 -1.73
C PRO A 75 21.07 -8.92 -2.09
N PRO A 76 20.80 -9.16 -3.39
CA PRO A 76 19.87 -10.20 -3.79
C PRO A 76 20.41 -11.57 -3.33
N ARG A 77 19.51 -12.49 -2.97
CA ARG A 77 19.92 -13.88 -2.71
C ARG A 77 20.19 -14.58 -4.03
N GLY A 78 21.47 -14.70 -4.38
CA GLY A 78 21.93 -15.52 -5.49
C GLY A 78 21.32 -15.17 -6.85
N PRO A 79 21.59 -15.97 -7.89
CA PRO A 79 20.96 -15.77 -9.19
C PRO A 79 19.44 -16.01 -9.09
N ALA A 80 18.64 -15.12 -9.67
CA ALA A 80 17.17 -15.19 -9.67
C ALA A 80 16.68 -16.54 -10.22
N ARG A 81 16.10 -17.38 -9.36
CA ARG A 81 15.64 -18.74 -9.69
C ARG A 81 14.14 -18.95 -9.54
N ALA A 82 13.41 -18.01 -8.93
CA ALA A 82 11.99 -18.19 -8.71
C ALA A 82 11.22 -18.38 -10.01
N ARG A 83 10.30 -19.35 -10.00
CA ARG A 83 9.30 -19.55 -11.05
C ARG A 83 8.20 -18.50 -10.88
N VAL A 84 7.82 -17.85 -11.98
CA VAL A 84 6.63 -17.01 -12.02
C VAL A 84 5.43 -17.89 -12.38
N VAL A 85 4.40 -17.88 -11.55
CA VAL A 85 3.19 -18.69 -11.72
C VAL A 85 1.99 -17.75 -11.91
N PRO A 86 1.54 -17.53 -13.15
CA PRO A 86 0.35 -16.73 -13.40
C PRO A 86 -0.90 -17.52 -12.97
N HIS A 87 -1.86 -16.82 -12.37
CA HIS A 87 -3.18 -17.35 -12.06
C HIS A 87 -4.24 -16.67 -12.93
N PRO A 88 -5.30 -17.39 -13.33
CA PRO A 88 -6.34 -16.84 -14.18
C PRO A 88 -7.06 -15.66 -13.51
N ARG A 89 -7.52 -14.72 -14.36
CA ARG A 89 -8.41 -13.60 -14.01
C ARG A 89 -9.82 -14.10 -13.68
N ASP A 90 -9.95 -14.73 -12.51
CA ASP A 90 -11.21 -15.35 -12.06
C ASP A 90 -11.99 -14.47 -11.07
N TRP A 91 -11.57 -13.22 -10.89
CA TRP A 91 -12.32 -12.29 -10.06
C TRP A 91 -13.63 -11.91 -10.76
N PRO A 92 -14.80 -12.09 -10.12
CA PRO A 92 -16.06 -11.89 -10.82
C PRO A 92 -16.30 -10.42 -11.19
N ALA A 93 -16.77 -10.19 -12.41
CA ALA A 93 -17.14 -8.87 -12.89
C ALA A 93 -18.13 -8.16 -11.95
N GLY A 94 -17.85 -6.89 -11.64
CA GLY A 94 -18.67 -6.05 -10.77
C GLY A 94 -18.52 -6.32 -9.27
N VAL A 95 -17.71 -7.30 -8.86
CA VAL A 95 -17.38 -7.52 -7.45
C VAL A 95 -16.29 -6.55 -7.03
N PRO A 96 -16.51 -5.69 -6.00
CA PRO A 96 -15.52 -4.70 -5.61
C PRO A 96 -14.32 -5.35 -4.90
N THR A 97 -13.12 -4.95 -5.30
CA THR A 97 -11.84 -5.34 -4.68
C THR A 97 -11.60 -4.69 -3.32
N GLY A 98 -12.36 -3.63 -2.99
CA GLY A 98 -12.26 -2.90 -1.73
C GLY A 98 -13.48 -2.05 -1.39
N GLY A 99 -13.41 -1.32 -0.29
CA GLY A 99 -14.50 -0.48 0.22
C GLY A 99 -14.47 0.99 -0.26
N ARG A 100 -13.64 1.32 -1.27
CA ARG A 100 -13.33 2.71 -1.65
C ARG A 100 -14.56 3.55 -2.03
N TYR A 101 -15.61 2.91 -2.51
CA TYR A 101 -16.88 3.55 -2.91
C TYR A 101 -18.07 3.15 -2.03
N GLY A 102 -17.79 2.62 -0.83
CA GLY A 102 -18.78 1.98 0.02
C GLY A 102 -19.02 0.52 -0.34
N LEU A 103 -19.35 -0.30 0.66
CA LEU A 103 -19.54 -1.73 0.49
C LEU A 103 -20.79 -2.19 1.24
N GLY A 104 -21.86 -2.47 0.49
CA GLY A 104 -23.10 -3.03 1.04
C GLY A 104 -22.98 -4.53 1.37
N PRO A 105 -23.97 -5.10 2.09
CA PRO A 105 -23.93 -6.51 2.51
C PRO A 105 -23.78 -7.51 1.36
N ALA A 106 -24.55 -7.38 0.28
CA ALA A 106 -24.47 -8.28 -0.87
C ALA A 106 -23.12 -8.20 -1.59
N ALA A 107 -22.57 -7.00 -1.76
CA ALA A 107 -21.25 -6.80 -2.36
C ALA A 107 -20.13 -7.38 -1.48
N ARG A 108 -20.26 -7.27 -0.15
CA ARG A 108 -19.36 -7.93 0.80
C ARG A 108 -19.40 -9.44 0.66
N GLU A 109 -20.59 -10.04 0.64
CA GLU A 109 -20.74 -11.49 0.50
C GLU A 109 -20.14 -12.00 -0.83
N ALA A 110 -20.40 -11.29 -1.94
CA ALA A 110 -19.85 -11.63 -3.24
C ALA A 110 -18.30 -11.58 -3.25
N ARG A 111 -17.72 -10.52 -2.67
CA ARG A 111 -16.27 -10.38 -2.50
C ARG A 111 -15.69 -11.47 -1.60
N ASP A 112 -16.32 -11.75 -0.47
CA ASP A 112 -15.85 -12.79 0.45
C ASP A 112 -15.94 -14.19 -0.20
N GLY A 113 -16.88 -14.39 -1.14
CA GLY A 113 -16.94 -15.56 -2.02
C GLY A 113 -15.81 -15.60 -3.05
N ALA A 114 -15.50 -14.49 -3.72
CA ALA A 114 -14.40 -14.37 -4.67
C ALA A 114 -13.05 -14.63 -4.00
N VAL A 115 -12.81 -14.05 -2.82
CA VAL A 115 -11.62 -14.29 -1.98
C VAL A 115 -11.48 -15.76 -1.63
N ARG A 116 -12.56 -16.43 -1.21
CA ARG A 116 -12.52 -17.86 -0.88
C ARG A 116 -12.15 -18.72 -2.09
N ARG A 117 -12.69 -18.43 -3.27
CA ARG A 117 -12.34 -19.14 -4.51
C ARG A 117 -10.89 -18.90 -4.91
N GLY A 118 -10.45 -17.64 -4.92
CA GLY A 118 -9.06 -17.29 -5.23
C GLY A 118 -8.07 -17.94 -4.26
N ALA A 119 -8.38 -17.92 -2.95
CA ALA A 119 -7.58 -18.62 -1.96
C ALA A 119 -7.55 -20.13 -2.20
N ALA A 120 -8.66 -20.76 -2.57
CA ALA A 120 -8.71 -22.21 -2.82
C ALA A 120 -7.91 -22.62 -4.08
N GLY A 121 -7.85 -21.75 -5.10
CA GLY A 121 -7.07 -21.99 -6.32
C GLY A 121 -5.56 -21.78 -6.16
N LEU A 122 -5.10 -21.20 -5.05
CA LEU A 122 -3.68 -20.99 -4.79
C LEU A 122 -3.06 -22.22 -4.12
N GLU A 123 -2.36 -23.02 -4.90
CA GLU A 123 -1.45 -24.05 -4.41
C GLU A 123 -0.09 -23.40 -4.11
N LEU A 124 0.23 -23.26 -2.82
CA LEU A 124 1.45 -22.60 -2.34
C LEU A 124 2.32 -23.61 -1.57
N PRO A 125 3.65 -23.51 -1.66
CA PRO A 125 4.55 -24.32 -0.84
C PRO A 125 4.33 -24.03 0.66
N PRO A 126 4.60 -25.02 1.53
CA PRO A 126 4.59 -24.79 2.96
C PRO A 126 5.68 -23.78 3.35
N GLY A 127 5.44 -23.03 4.42
CA GLY A 127 6.37 -22.04 4.95
C GLY A 127 5.81 -20.62 4.89
N ARG A 128 6.72 -19.65 4.81
CA ARG A 128 6.40 -18.22 4.94
C ARG A 128 5.95 -17.66 3.60
N VAL A 129 4.74 -17.12 3.55
CA VAL A 129 4.11 -16.54 2.34
C VAL A 129 3.95 -15.03 2.51
N LEU A 130 4.37 -14.25 1.52
CA LEU A 130 4.10 -12.81 1.46
C LEU A 130 3.02 -12.50 0.42
N VAL A 131 1.90 -11.93 0.84
CA VAL A 131 0.89 -11.39 -0.08
C VAL A 131 1.15 -9.90 -0.28
N VAL A 132 1.40 -9.50 -1.54
CA VAL A 132 1.72 -8.12 -1.93
C VAL A 132 0.58 -7.55 -2.75
N GLY A 133 -0.10 -6.53 -2.22
CA GLY A 133 -1.01 -5.69 -3.01
C GLY A 133 -0.27 -4.65 -3.83
N VAL A 134 -0.66 -4.45 -5.09
CA VAL A 134 -0.08 -3.39 -5.93
C VAL A 134 -0.71 -2.04 -5.57
N GLU A 135 0.12 -1.13 -5.06
CA GLU A 135 -0.21 0.23 -4.70
C GLU A 135 -1.40 0.38 -3.75
N GLU A 136 -2.47 1.04 -4.21
CA GLU A 136 -3.67 1.33 -3.44
C GLU A 136 -4.58 0.09 -3.29
N LEU A 137 -4.27 -1.00 -3.98
CA LEU A 137 -4.98 -2.27 -3.84
C LEU A 137 -4.52 -2.97 -2.56
N MET A 138 -5.20 -2.73 -1.45
CA MET A 138 -4.86 -3.34 -0.16
C MET A 138 -5.93 -4.30 0.37
N ALA A 139 -7.21 -3.99 0.15
CA ALA A 139 -8.31 -4.72 0.79
C ALA A 139 -8.42 -6.18 0.33
N ALA A 140 -8.48 -6.44 -0.98
CA ALA A 140 -8.50 -7.80 -1.52
C ALA A 140 -7.26 -8.63 -1.12
N PRO A 141 -6.01 -8.12 -1.24
CA PRO A 141 -4.82 -8.84 -0.76
C PRO A 141 -4.87 -9.21 0.72
N VAL A 142 -5.31 -8.30 1.60
CA VAL A 142 -5.47 -8.60 3.04
C VAL A 142 -6.49 -9.72 3.26
N LEU A 143 -7.62 -9.70 2.55
CA LEU A 143 -8.64 -10.73 2.69
C LEU A 143 -8.18 -12.09 2.13
N LEU A 144 -7.44 -12.07 1.02
CA LEU A 144 -6.80 -13.25 0.45
C LEU A 144 -5.81 -13.86 1.44
N ALA A 145 -4.93 -13.04 2.02
CA ALA A 145 -3.98 -13.48 3.03
C ALA A 145 -4.69 -14.10 4.23
N ARG A 146 -5.76 -13.49 4.75
CA ARG A 146 -6.57 -14.06 5.85
C ARG A 146 -7.22 -15.39 5.48
N ALA A 147 -7.58 -15.59 4.21
CA ALA A 147 -8.10 -16.86 3.73
C ALA A 147 -7.01 -17.93 3.62
N LEU A 148 -5.78 -17.55 3.23
CA LEU A 148 -4.60 -18.41 3.21
C LEU A 148 -4.13 -18.80 4.63
N GLU A 149 -4.13 -17.86 5.59
CA GLU A 149 -3.82 -18.16 7.01
C GLU A 149 -4.79 -19.20 7.58
N ARG A 150 -6.09 -19.10 7.26
CA ARG A 150 -7.09 -20.10 7.69
C ARG A 150 -6.85 -21.50 7.12
N ARG A 151 -6.00 -21.64 6.09
CA ARG A 151 -5.54 -22.93 5.55
C ARG A 151 -4.29 -23.45 6.27
N GLY A 152 -3.77 -22.74 7.27
CA GLY A 152 -2.61 -23.13 8.06
C GLY A 152 -1.26 -22.63 7.52
N LEU A 153 -1.25 -21.68 6.58
CA LEU A 153 -0.04 -21.03 6.09
C LEU A 153 0.42 -19.90 7.03
N ASP A 154 1.73 -19.68 7.11
CA ASP A 154 2.29 -18.49 7.75
C ASP A 154 2.31 -17.34 6.74
N VAL A 155 1.35 -16.42 6.86
CA VAL A 155 1.10 -15.39 5.83
C VAL A 155 1.35 -14.00 6.37
N HIS A 156 2.19 -13.25 5.66
CA HIS A 156 2.39 -11.83 5.87
C HIS A 156 1.75 -11.04 4.75
N VAL A 157 1.42 -9.78 5.03
CA VAL A 157 0.80 -8.88 4.05
C VAL A 157 1.61 -7.61 3.92
N GLN A 158 1.77 -7.17 2.68
CA GLN A 158 2.37 -5.89 2.35
C GLN A 158 1.69 -5.29 1.12
N SER A 159 1.98 -4.03 0.83
CA SER A 159 1.69 -3.41 -0.45
C SER A 159 2.93 -2.73 -1.03
N THR A 160 2.95 -2.57 -2.35
CA THR A 160 3.85 -1.61 -2.99
C THR A 160 3.38 -0.18 -2.70
N THR A 161 4.25 0.81 -2.91
CA THR A 161 3.93 2.21 -2.66
C THR A 161 4.58 3.13 -3.68
N ARG A 162 3.91 4.24 -3.97
CA ARG A 162 4.44 5.37 -4.76
C ARG A 162 5.26 6.35 -3.92
N SER A 163 5.16 6.26 -2.60
CA SER A 163 5.78 7.19 -1.66
C SER A 163 7.06 6.59 -1.12
N PRO A 164 8.25 7.01 -1.62
CA PRO A 164 9.50 6.47 -1.15
C PRO A 164 9.77 6.89 0.29
N VAL A 165 9.75 5.94 1.22
CA VAL A 165 10.41 6.11 2.51
C VAL A 165 11.92 6.02 2.29
N LEU A 166 12.70 6.84 3.00
CA LEU A 166 14.16 6.75 3.02
C LEU A 166 14.58 5.46 3.74
N PRO A 167 15.19 4.47 3.07
CA PRO A 167 15.69 3.30 3.74
C PRO A 167 16.97 3.64 4.51
N LEU A 168 17.04 3.25 5.78
CA LEU A 168 18.23 3.40 6.62
C LEU A 168 18.43 2.12 7.44
N ASP A 169 19.55 1.45 7.21
CA ASP A 169 19.89 0.17 7.86
C ASP A 169 20.50 0.39 9.26
N GLU A 170 19.73 1.03 10.13
CA GLU A 170 20.07 1.31 11.53
C GLU A 170 19.15 0.51 12.46
N PRO A 171 19.67 -0.09 13.54
CA PRO A 171 18.83 -0.74 14.55
C PRO A 171 17.74 0.20 15.07
N GLY A 172 16.49 -0.28 15.08
CA GLY A 172 15.33 0.51 15.51
C GLY A 172 14.72 1.42 14.45
N TYR A 173 15.34 1.60 13.27
CA TYR A 173 14.72 2.31 12.16
C TYR A 173 13.71 1.43 11.42
N ALA A 174 12.53 1.98 11.11
CA ALA A 174 11.40 1.19 10.65
C ALA A 174 11.56 0.64 9.23
N VAL A 175 12.16 1.40 8.31
CA VAL A 175 12.35 0.99 6.90
C VAL A 175 13.84 0.85 6.61
N ARG A 176 14.35 -0.36 6.63
CA ARG A 176 15.79 -0.63 6.51
C ARG A 176 16.20 -1.00 5.08
N ARG A 177 15.26 -1.51 4.27
CA ARG A 177 15.50 -1.88 2.87
C ARG A 177 14.36 -1.42 1.97
N ARG A 178 14.66 -1.26 0.69
CA ARG A 178 13.68 -0.89 -0.35
C ARG A 178 14.07 -1.51 -1.69
N LEU A 179 13.12 -2.19 -2.33
CA LEU A 179 13.16 -2.50 -3.76
C LEU A 179 12.57 -1.33 -4.55
N VAL A 180 13.12 -1.10 -5.74
CA VAL A 180 12.67 -0.08 -6.68
C VAL A 180 12.42 -0.75 -8.03
N PHE A 181 11.27 -0.48 -8.64
CA PHE A 181 10.88 -1.01 -9.94
C PHE A 181 9.94 -0.01 -10.65
N PRO A 182 9.86 -0.02 -12.00
CA PRO A 182 8.83 0.70 -12.73
C PRO A 182 7.42 0.32 -12.26
N SER A 183 6.53 1.31 -12.13
CA SER A 183 5.16 1.07 -11.69
C SER A 183 4.35 0.31 -12.75
N PRO A 184 3.49 -0.65 -12.37
CA PRO A 184 2.61 -1.32 -13.31
C PRO A 184 1.61 -0.38 -14.02
N ASP A 185 1.02 0.58 -13.30
CA ASP A 185 0.04 1.54 -13.86
C ASP A 185 0.69 2.70 -14.66
N ASP A 186 1.99 2.95 -14.47
CA ASP A 186 2.75 4.04 -15.09
C ASP A 186 4.25 3.69 -15.13
N ALA A 187 4.69 3.13 -16.26
CA ALA A 187 6.08 2.72 -16.45
C ALA A 187 7.10 3.87 -16.35
N GLY A 188 6.67 5.13 -16.46
CA GLY A 188 7.51 6.32 -16.27
C GLY A 188 7.76 6.66 -14.79
N ARG A 189 6.99 6.06 -13.88
CA ARG A 189 7.07 6.27 -12.43
C ARG A 189 7.74 5.07 -11.75
N SER A 190 8.50 5.35 -10.69
CA SER A 190 9.01 4.29 -9.80
C SER A 190 8.01 3.95 -8.71
N SER A 191 7.87 2.67 -8.42
CA SER A 191 7.19 2.12 -7.26
C SER A 191 8.14 1.31 -6.39
N PHE A 192 7.76 1.14 -5.13
CA PHE A 192 8.66 0.68 -4.08
C PHE A 192 8.03 -0.45 -3.27
N LEU A 193 8.86 -1.38 -2.80
CA LEU A 193 8.50 -2.38 -1.78
C LEU A 193 9.54 -2.34 -0.66
N CYS A 194 9.11 -2.07 0.57
CA CYS A 194 10.01 -1.85 1.71
C CYS A 194 10.24 -3.14 2.50
N ASN A 195 11.42 -3.35 3.09
CA ASN A 195 11.67 -4.46 4.04
C ASN A 195 11.26 -5.87 3.57
N ILE A 196 11.30 -6.17 2.26
CA ILE A 196 11.03 -7.53 1.76
C ILE A 196 11.95 -8.58 2.43
N ALA A 197 13.16 -8.16 2.78
CA ALA A 197 14.04 -8.84 3.72
C ALA A 197 14.84 -7.77 4.47
N VAL A 198 15.10 -8.01 5.75
CA VAL A 198 15.99 -7.18 6.57
C VAL A 198 17.08 -8.07 7.17
N PRO A 199 18.27 -7.54 7.53
CA PRO A 199 19.38 -8.36 8.02
C PRO A 199 19.02 -9.29 9.19
N ASP A 200 18.14 -8.82 10.06
CA ASP A 200 17.76 -9.51 11.29
C ASP A 200 16.59 -10.50 11.09
N ASP A 201 15.91 -10.42 9.94
CA ASP A 201 14.84 -11.33 9.51
C ASP A 201 15.09 -11.68 8.05
N ALA A 202 16.05 -12.59 7.88
CA ALA A 202 16.47 -13.08 6.59
C ALA A 202 15.86 -14.45 6.29
N GLU A 203 14.72 -14.87 6.86
CA GLU A 203 14.13 -16.13 6.39
C GLU A 203 13.60 -15.93 4.95
N PRO A 204 13.95 -16.79 3.97
CA PRO A 204 13.43 -16.64 2.61
C PRO A 204 11.92 -16.89 2.59
N TRP A 205 11.22 -16.23 1.68
CA TRP A 205 9.81 -16.49 1.44
C TRP A 205 9.67 -17.78 0.63
N SER A 206 8.85 -18.71 1.10
CA SER A 206 8.51 -19.90 0.30
C SER A 206 7.71 -19.49 -0.94
N ALA A 207 6.84 -18.49 -0.81
CA ALA A 207 6.14 -17.88 -1.94
C ALA A 207 5.86 -16.39 -1.72
N ILE A 208 5.86 -15.63 -2.81
CA ILE A 208 5.31 -14.27 -2.86
C ILE A 208 4.10 -14.26 -3.79
N VAL A 209 2.94 -13.83 -3.30
CA VAL A 209 1.70 -13.69 -4.07
C VAL A 209 1.46 -12.22 -4.36
N VAL A 210 1.70 -11.80 -5.60
CA VAL A 210 1.38 -10.46 -6.09
C VAL A 210 -0.08 -10.42 -6.52
N VAL A 211 -0.84 -9.48 -5.97
CA VAL A 211 -2.25 -9.27 -6.31
C VAL A 211 -2.38 -7.89 -6.95
N THR A 212 -2.96 -7.84 -8.14
CA THR A 212 -2.99 -6.64 -8.99
C THR A 212 -4.34 -6.43 -9.68
N GLU A 213 -4.65 -5.17 -10.01
CA GLU A 213 -5.71 -4.79 -10.96
C GLU A 213 -5.13 -4.44 -12.35
N ASP A 214 -3.81 -4.41 -12.49
CA ASP A 214 -3.09 -4.15 -13.75
C ASP A 214 -2.81 -5.45 -14.51
N ASP A 215 -2.51 -5.31 -15.81
CA ASP A 215 -2.18 -6.45 -16.66
C ASP A 215 -0.87 -7.15 -16.26
N ALA A 216 -0.80 -8.47 -16.45
CA ALA A 216 0.39 -9.26 -16.16
C ALA A 216 1.68 -8.72 -16.79
N ASP A 217 1.60 -8.25 -18.04
CA ASP A 217 2.74 -7.67 -18.76
C ASP A 217 3.27 -6.40 -18.09
N ALA A 218 2.37 -5.57 -17.53
CA ALA A 218 2.75 -4.38 -16.78
C ALA A 218 3.44 -4.71 -15.45
N CYS A 219 3.14 -5.88 -14.87
CA CYS A 219 3.73 -6.34 -13.62
C CYS A 219 5.11 -6.99 -13.80
N VAL A 220 5.59 -7.22 -15.03
CA VAL A 220 6.88 -7.89 -15.29
C VAL A 220 8.06 -7.29 -14.50
N PRO A 221 8.26 -5.96 -14.44
CA PRO A 221 9.37 -5.38 -13.69
C PRO A 221 9.30 -5.66 -12.19
N LEU A 222 8.10 -5.62 -11.61
CA LEU A 222 7.85 -6.00 -10.21
C LEU A 222 8.19 -7.47 -9.99
N LEU A 223 7.64 -8.36 -10.83
CA LEU A 223 7.85 -9.81 -10.70
C LEU A 223 9.35 -10.14 -10.77
N GLN A 224 10.09 -9.53 -11.72
CA GLN A 224 11.54 -9.68 -11.83
C GLN A 224 12.28 -9.22 -10.57
N ALA A 225 11.88 -8.10 -9.96
CA ALA A 225 12.47 -7.60 -8.73
C ALA A 225 12.22 -8.53 -7.52
N LEU A 226 11.15 -9.34 -7.54
CA LEU A 226 10.78 -10.27 -6.48
C LEU A 226 11.46 -11.65 -6.58
N ARG A 227 11.85 -12.09 -7.79
CA ARG A 227 12.45 -13.42 -8.02
C ARG A 227 13.67 -13.77 -7.16
N PRO A 228 14.51 -12.83 -6.69
CA PRO A 228 15.60 -13.15 -5.77
C PRO A 228 15.17 -13.39 -4.32
N TRP A 229 13.89 -13.21 -3.98
CA TRP A 229 13.42 -13.16 -2.59
C TRP A 229 12.52 -14.33 -2.20
N ALA A 230 12.15 -15.19 -3.15
CA ALA A 230 11.31 -16.35 -2.91
C ALA A 230 11.64 -17.54 -3.81
N ASP A 231 11.11 -18.71 -3.47
CA ASP A 231 11.15 -19.89 -4.36
C ASP A 231 10.11 -19.79 -5.48
N GLU A 232 8.93 -19.25 -5.17
CA GLU A 232 7.84 -19.03 -6.13
C GLU A 232 7.29 -17.59 -6.06
N VAL A 233 6.96 -17.03 -7.23
CA VAL A 233 6.25 -15.75 -7.33
C VAL A 233 4.95 -15.98 -8.09
N HIS A 234 3.82 -15.88 -7.40
CA HIS A 234 2.50 -16.04 -7.99
C HIS A 234 1.93 -14.67 -8.35
N LEU A 235 1.29 -14.57 -9.51
CA LEU A 235 0.59 -13.37 -9.95
C LEU A 235 -0.91 -13.65 -9.99
N VAL A 236 -1.69 -12.88 -9.25
CA VAL A 236 -3.15 -12.95 -9.17
C VAL A 236 -3.72 -11.64 -9.70
N GLU A 237 -4.36 -11.72 -10.87
CA GLU A 237 -5.00 -10.59 -11.53
C GLU A 237 -6.49 -10.54 -11.13
N LEU A 238 -6.97 -9.36 -10.69
CA LEU A 238 -8.35 -9.15 -10.22
C LEU A 238 -9.27 -8.49 -11.26
N ALA A 239 -8.73 -7.99 -12.37
CA ALA A 239 -9.46 -7.32 -13.43
C ALA A 239 -8.81 -7.63 -14.78
#